data_AF-A0A955IJ66-F1
#
_entry.id   AF-A0A955IJ66-F1
#
_cell.length_a   1.000
_cell.length_b   1.000
_cell.length_c   1.000
_cell.angle_alpha   90.00
_cell.angle_beta   90.00
_cell.angle_gamma   90.00
#
_symmetry.space_group_name_H-M   'P 1'
#
loop_
_entity.id
_entity.type
_entity.pdbx_description
1 polymer ?
#
loop_
_entity_poly.entity_id
_entity_poly.type
_entity_poly.pdbx_seq_one_letter_code
_entity_poly.pdbx_strand_id
1 'polypeptide(L)'
;HFVIGNGNGMGDGEVFVGLRWLEQAPGAHAVGEPERADWYNRHAISICLVGDGNRREFTQAQMQRLAELVLTLARELGIPAERVLLHSDTTGVPDPGVRFPAAAFRELAAGLE
;
A
#
# COMPACT_ATOMS: atom_id res chain seq x y z
N HIS A 1 1.87 7.31 2.87
CA HIS A 1 3.07 7.93 2.26
C HIS A 1 2.82 8.20 0.80
N PHE A 2 2.31 7.23 0.06
CA PHE A 2 1.98 7.36 -1.35
C PHE A 2 0.48 7.16 -1.59
N VAL A 3 -0.05 7.76 -2.64
CA VAL A 3 -1.42 7.54 -3.12
C VAL A 3 -1.36 7.24 -4.61
N ILE A 4 -2.07 6.22 -5.08
CA ILE A 4 -2.16 5.84 -6.50
C ILE A 4 -3.57 6.15 -7.02
N GLY A 5 -3.65 7.08 -7.98
CA GLY A 5 -4.88 7.58 -8.57
C GLY A 5 -5.62 6.54 -9.42
N ASN A 6 -6.92 6.74 -9.59
CA ASN A 6 -7.82 5.87 -10.37
C ASN A 6 -8.45 6.58 -11.59
N GLY A 7 -7.90 7.73 -11.99
CA GLY A 7 -8.43 8.55 -13.09
C GLY A 7 -9.49 9.57 -12.67
N ASN A 8 -9.86 9.67 -11.39
CA ASN A 8 -10.79 10.68 -10.89
C ASN A 8 -10.11 11.60 -9.86
N GLY A 9 -9.84 12.85 -10.23
CA GLY A 9 -9.11 13.83 -9.41
C GLY A 9 -7.58 13.68 -9.44
N MET A 10 -7.07 12.48 -9.71
CA MET A 10 -5.69 12.17 -10.08
C MET A 10 -5.70 11.24 -11.29
N GLY A 11 -4.65 11.26 -12.11
CA GLY A 11 -4.47 10.35 -13.24
C GLY A 11 -4.53 8.88 -12.83
N ASP A 12 -4.99 8.02 -13.72
CA ASP A 12 -5.06 6.58 -13.46
C ASP A 12 -3.64 6.00 -13.39
N GLY A 13 -3.30 5.36 -12.28
CA GLY A 13 -1.93 4.92 -11.98
C GLY A 13 -0.96 6.06 -11.64
N GLU A 14 -1.41 7.31 -11.51
CA GLU A 14 -0.55 8.42 -11.06
C GLU A 14 -0.15 8.20 -9.59
N VAL A 15 1.14 8.34 -9.28
CA VAL A 15 1.64 8.30 -7.89
C VAL A 15 1.78 9.71 -7.35
N PHE A 16 0.99 10.03 -6.33
CA PHE A 16 1.20 11.19 -5.51
C PHE A 16 2.11 10.85 -4.32
N VAL A 17 3.17 11.64 -4.15
CA VAL A 17 4.09 11.56 -3.02
C VAL A 17 3.62 12.49 -1.92
N GLY A 18 3.15 11.94 -0.81
CA GLY A 18 2.61 12.71 0.30
C GLY A 18 3.69 13.38 1.14
N LEU A 19 3.33 14.47 1.82
CA LEU A 19 4.23 15.26 2.66
C LEU A 19 4.98 14.42 3.71
N ARG A 20 4.28 13.46 4.34
CA ARG A 20 4.89 12.54 5.33
C ARG A 20 6.06 11.74 4.77
N TRP A 21 6.04 11.39 3.48
CA TRP A 21 7.20 10.77 2.84
C TRP A 21 8.33 11.78 2.66
N LEU A 22 8.02 12.96 2.13
CA LEU A 22 9.03 14.00 1.87
C LEU A 22 9.74 14.45 3.16
N GLU A 23 9.01 14.52 4.26
CA GLU A 23 9.51 14.91 5.59
C GLU A 23 9.99 13.71 6.43
N GLN A 24 9.89 12.48 5.92
CA GLN A 24 10.17 11.25 6.66
C GLN A 24 9.43 11.19 8.01
N ALA A 25 8.20 11.69 8.03
CA ALA A 25 7.35 11.76 9.21
C ALA A 25 6.48 10.49 9.34
N PRO A 26 6.08 10.10 10.57
CA PRO A 26 5.16 9.00 10.79
C PRO A 26 3.86 9.12 10.00
N GLY A 27 3.37 7.96 9.54
CA GLY A 27 2.07 7.76 8.94
C GLY A 27 0.90 8.04 9.89
N ALA A 28 -0.30 8.05 9.32
CA ALA A 28 -1.57 8.05 10.03
C ALA A 28 -2.56 7.14 9.27
N HIS A 29 -2.12 5.92 8.97
CA HIS A 29 -2.82 4.98 8.11
C HIS A 29 -3.29 3.72 8.85
N ALA A 30 -2.52 3.26 9.84
CA ALA A 30 -2.90 2.12 10.64
C ALA A 30 -3.92 2.57 11.70
N VAL A 31 -5.00 1.80 11.80
CA VAL A 31 -6.12 2.00 12.75
C VAL A 31 -6.40 0.67 13.45
N GLY A 32 -6.96 0.67 14.66
CA GLY A 32 -7.25 -0.56 15.40
C GLY A 32 -6.70 -0.50 16.83
N GLU A 33 -6.09 -1.59 17.29
CA GLU A 33 -5.43 -1.64 18.60
C GLU A 33 -4.36 -0.54 18.67
N PRO A 34 -4.42 0.38 19.68
CA PRO A 34 -3.61 1.60 19.69
C PRO A 34 -2.10 1.40 19.60
N GLU A 35 -1.53 0.44 20.35
CA GLU A 35 -0.09 0.24 20.40
C GLU A 35 0.44 -0.31 19.07
N ARG A 36 -0.26 -1.29 18.51
CA ARG A 36 0.06 -1.88 17.20
C ARG A 36 -0.13 -0.87 16.07
N ALA A 37 -1.19 -0.06 16.12
CA ALA A 37 -1.43 0.99 15.14
C ALA A 37 -0.34 2.06 15.18
N ASP A 38 0.04 2.55 16.36
CA ASP A 38 1.15 3.51 16.51
C ASP A 38 2.47 2.92 16.00
N TRP A 39 2.75 1.64 16.29
CA TRP A 39 3.94 0.97 15.76
C TRP A 39 3.98 1.00 14.23
N TYR A 40 2.91 0.59 13.54
CA TYR A 40 2.89 0.61 12.07
C TYR A 40 2.95 2.03 11.51
N ASN A 41 2.27 2.99 12.15
CA ASN A 41 2.33 4.38 11.73
C ASN A 41 3.76 4.94 11.80
N ARG A 42 4.60 4.50 12.75
CA ARG A 42 5.99 4.94 12.87
C ARG A 42 7.00 4.16 12.04
N HIS A 43 6.72 2.88 11.73
CA HIS A 43 7.72 1.96 11.18
C HIS A 43 7.38 1.38 9.80
N ALA A 44 6.25 1.74 9.19
CA ALA A 44 5.85 1.21 7.89
C ALA A 44 5.65 2.30 6.83
N ILE A 45 5.83 1.92 5.57
CA ILE A 45 5.54 2.76 4.43
C ILE A 45 4.13 2.46 3.90
N SER A 46 3.19 3.39 4.01
CA SER A 46 1.84 3.20 3.44
C SER A 46 1.70 3.65 1.98
N ILE A 47 1.08 2.79 1.18
CA ILE A 47 0.61 3.08 -0.18
C ILE A 47 -0.91 2.93 -0.18
N CYS A 48 -1.62 3.98 -0.57
CA CYS A 48 -3.08 3.99 -0.68
C CYS A 48 -3.49 3.90 -2.15
N LEU A 49 -4.47 3.06 -2.47
CA LEU A 49 -5.11 3.05 -3.79
C LEU A 49 -6.41 3.84 -3.71
N VAL A 50 -6.62 4.83 -4.59
CA VAL A 50 -7.89 5.58 -4.61
C VAL A 50 -9.01 4.64 -5.07
N GLY A 51 -9.91 4.27 -4.17
CA GLY A 51 -11.02 3.36 -4.48
C GLY A 51 -11.65 2.74 -3.24
N ASP A 52 -12.62 1.85 -3.49
CA ASP A 52 -13.23 0.99 -2.48
C ASP A 52 -13.22 -0.44 -3.04
N GLY A 53 -12.22 -1.21 -2.60
CA GLY A 53 -12.00 -2.59 -3.03
C GLY A 53 -13.05 -3.58 -2.52
N ASN A 54 -14.01 -3.15 -1.68
CA ASN A 54 -15.18 -3.98 -1.38
C ASN A 54 -16.24 -3.88 -2.49
N ARG A 55 -16.30 -2.72 -3.17
CA ARG A 55 -17.33 -2.43 -4.18
C ARG A 55 -16.89 -2.77 -5.59
N ARG A 56 -15.64 -2.46 -5.95
CA ARG A 56 -15.09 -2.63 -7.30
C ARG A 56 -13.62 -3.04 -7.26
N GLU A 57 -13.16 -3.66 -8.34
CA GLU A 57 -11.74 -3.90 -8.54
C GLU A 57 -10.98 -2.59 -8.76
N PHE A 58 -9.69 -2.58 -8.43
CA PHE A 58 -8.77 -1.50 -8.80
C PHE A 58 -8.41 -1.61 -10.29
N THR A 59 -8.05 -0.49 -10.90
CA THR A 59 -7.71 -0.49 -12.34
C THR A 59 -6.42 -1.26 -12.60
N GLN A 60 -6.22 -1.71 -13.84
CA GLN A 60 -4.95 -2.34 -14.23
C GLN A 60 -3.76 -1.39 -14.05
N ALA A 61 -3.94 -0.10 -14.36
CA ALA A 61 -2.89 0.91 -14.17
C ALA A 61 -2.54 1.09 -12.69
N GLN A 62 -3.52 1.09 -11.78
CA GLN A 62 -3.28 1.10 -10.34
C GLN A 62 -2.46 -0.11 -9.89
N MET A 63 -2.84 -1.31 -10.33
CA MET A 63 -2.17 -2.54 -9.93
C MET A 63 -0.74 -2.63 -10.48
N GLN A 64 -0.52 -2.24 -11.74
CA GLN A 64 0.82 -2.16 -12.33
C GLN A 64 1.69 -1.17 -11.56
N ARG A 65 1.17 0.04 -11.30
CA ARG A 65 1.95 1.03 -10.56
C ARG A 65 2.20 0.64 -9.12
N LEU A 66 1.26 -0.04 -8.46
CA LEU A 66 1.46 -0.59 -7.14
C LEU A 66 2.63 -1.57 -7.12
N ALA A 67 2.66 -2.51 -8.08
CA ALA A 67 3.77 -3.45 -8.21
C ALA A 67 5.10 -2.74 -8.42
N GLU A 68 5.19 -1.82 -9.39
CA GLU A 68 6.41 -1.04 -9.66
C GLU A 68 6.92 -0.30 -8.41
N LEU A 69 6.00 0.36 -7.68
CA LEU A 69 6.35 1.14 -6.49
C LEU A 69 6.81 0.24 -5.33
N VAL A 70 6.11 -0.86 -5.08
CA VAL A 70 6.45 -1.81 -4.03
C VAL A 70 7.80 -2.46 -4.31
N LEU A 71 8.03 -2.92 -5.56
CA LEU A 71 9.29 -3.53 -5.94
C LEU A 71 10.46 -2.56 -5.81
N THR A 72 10.25 -1.31 -6.23
CA THR A 72 11.27 -0.25 -6.10
C THR A 72 11.58 0.02 -4.63
N LEU A 73 10.57 0.30 -3.80
CA LEU A 73 10.79 0.59 -2.38
C LEU A 73 11.44 -0.58 -1.64
N ALA A 74 11.01 -1.81 -1.94
CA ALA A 74 11.57 -3.00 -1.32
C ALA A 74 13.05 -3.16 -1.63
N ARG A 75 13.43 -3.02 -2.91
CA ARG A 75 14.83 -3.10 -3.34
C ARG A 75 15.68 -1.98 -2.75
N GLU A 76 15.25 -0.73 -2.86
CA GLU A 76 16.05 0.43 -2.44
C GLU A 76 16.24 0.50 -0.92
N LEU A 77 15.31 -0.06 -0.14
CA LEU A 77 15.31 0.01 1.33
C LEU A 77 15.61 -1.32 2.01
N GLY A 78 15.85 -2.39 1.24
CA GLY A 78 16.10 -3.73 1.78
C GLY A 78 14.92 -4.30 2.57
N ILE A 79 13.69 -4.05 2.12
CA ILE A 79 12.48 -4.59 2.76
C ILE A 79 12.22 -5.98 2.17
N PRO A 80 12.28 -7.05 2.98
CA PRO A 80 12.06 -8.41 2.47
C PRO A 80 10.57 -8.64 2.16
N ALA A 81 10.29 -9.61 1.29
CA ALA A 81 8.94 -9.90 0.80
C ALA A 81 7.91 -10.12 1.92
N GLU A 82 8.31 -10.76 3.03
CA GLU A 82 7.41 -11.05 4.15
C GLU A 82 7.01 -9.80 4.94
N ARG A 83 7.65 -8.66 4.67
CA ARG A 83 7.32 -7.34 5.25
C ARG A 83 6.44 -6.50 4.33
N VAL A 84 6.06 -7.01 3.16
CA VAL A 84 5.03 -6.42 2.30
C VAL A 84 3.67 -6.94 2.74
N LEU A 85 2.99 -6.15 3.57
CA LEU A 85 1.73 -6.53 4.23
C LEU A 85 0.54 -5.77 3.65
N LEU A 86 -0.62 -6.42 3.58
CA LEU A 86 -1.89 -5.72 3.40
C LEU A 86 -2.35 -5.13 4.73
N HIS A 87 -3.21 -4.11 4.71
CA HIS A 87 -3.74 -3.52 5.95
C HIS A 87 -4.54 -4.55 6.77
N SER A 88 -5.19 -5.50 6.09
CA SER A 88 -5.84 -6.66 6.70
C SER A 88 -4.89 -7.61 7.43
N ASP A 89 -3.61 -7.63 7.09
CA ASP A 89 -2.59 -8.42 7.77
C ASP A 89 -2.08 -7.72 9.05
N THR A 90 -2.31 -6.41 9.20
CA THR A 90 -1.72 -5.60 10.29
C THR A 90 -2.68 -5.33 11.43
N THR A 91 -3.88 -4.83 11.17
CA THR A 91 -4.75 -4.32 12.26
C THR A 91 -6.19 -4.84 12.22
N GLY A 92 -6.45 -5.88 11.43
CA GLY A 92 -7.74 -6.57 11.39
C GLY A 92 -8.85 -5.78 10.69
N VAL A 93 -8.52 -4.67 10.02
CA VAL A 93 -9.45 -3.99 9.13
C VAL A 93 -9.49 -4.69 7.77
N PRO A 94 -10.65 -4.78 7.09
CA PRO A 94 -10.77 -5.53 5.84
C PRO A 94 -10.21 -4.80 4.61
N ASP A 95 -9.35 -3.80 4.78
CA ASP A 95 -8.67 -3.05 3.72
C ASP A 95 -7.48 -3.88 3.14
N PRO A 96 -7.22 -3.89 1.82
CA PRO A 96 -7.78 -3.07 0.74
C PRO A 96 -9.12 -3.54 0.15
N GLY A 97 -9.80 -4.50 0.77
CA GLY A 97 -11.13 -4.98 0.37
C GLY A 97 -11.10 -6.31 -0.38
N VAL A 98 -12.27 -6.98 -0.41
CA VAL A 98 -12.40 -8.36 -0.91
C VAL A 98 -12.11 -8.54 -2.41
N ARG A 99 -12.15 -7.47 -3.20
CA ARG A 99 -11.84 -7.48 -4.65
C ARG A 99 -10.39 -7.11 -4.95
N PHE A 100 -9.57 -6.86 -3.92
CA PHE A 100 -8.14 -6.74 -4.13
C PHE A 100 -7.55 -8.12 -4.46
N PRO A 101 -6.72 -8.26 -5.51
CA PRO A 101 -6.17 -9.54 -5.94
C PRO A 101 -5.00 -9.97 -5.04
N ALA A 102 -5.28 -10.26 -3.76
CA ALA A 102 -4.27 -10.50 -2.73
C ALA A 102 -3.31 -11.66 -3.06
N ALA A 103 -3.80 -12.75 -3.63
CA ALA A 103 -2.98 -13.90 -3.99
C ALA A 103 -1.93 -13.52 -5.06
N ALA A 104 -2.39 -12.95 -6.17
CA ALA A 104 -1.50 -12.51 -7.26
C ALA A 104 -0.50 -11.43 -6.80
N PHE A 105 -0.95 -10.51 -5.94
CA PHE A 105 -0.06 -9.49 -5.39
C PHE A 105 1.02 -10.08 -4.47
N ARG A 106 0.68 -11.07 -3.64
CA ARG A 106 1.65 -11.75 -2.78
C ARG A 106 2.64 -12.60 -3.58
N GLU A 107 2.20 -13.27 -4.64
CA GLU A 107 3.09 -13.98 -5.57
C GLU A 107 4.10 -13.03 -6.21
N LEU A 108 3.65 -11.84 -6.63
CA LEU A 108 4.53 -10.80 -7.15
C LEU A 108 5.53 -10.31 -6.10
N ALA A 109 5.08 -10.10 -4.86
CA ALA A 109 5.96 -9.67 -3.77
C ALA A 109 6.98 -10.76 -3.38
N ALA A 110 6.61 -12.04 -3.44
CA ALA A 110 7.50 -13.16 -3.14
C ALA A 110 8.63 -13.34 -4.18
N GLY A 111 8.46 -12.81 -5.40
CA GLY A 111 9.52 -12.78 -6.41
C GLY A 111 10.59 -11.71 -6.19
N LEU A 112 10.54 -10.97 -5.08
CA LEU A 112 11.60 -10.07 -4.62
C LEU A 112 12.76 -10.89 -4.04
N GLU A 113 13.67 -11.35 -4.91
CA GLU A 113 14.99 -11.89 -4.53
C GLU A 113 16.08 -10.81 -4.57
#